data_AF-A0A1I8BRF6-F1
#
_entry.id   AF-A0A1I8BRF6-F1
#
_cell.length_a   1.000
_cell.length_b   1.000
_cell.length_c   1.000
_cell.angle_alpha   90.00
_cell.angle_beta   90.00
_cell.angle_gamma   90.00
#
_symmetry.space_group_name_H-M   'P 1'
#
loop_
_entity.id
_entity.type
_entity.pdbx_description
1 polymer ?
#
loop_
_entity_poly.entity_id
_entity_poly.type
_entity_poly.pdbx_seq_one_letter_code
_entity_poly.pdbx_strand_id
1 'polypeptide(L)'
;MSAPELMGSKNTQSVITNSERKQLFSNILAIRDCSDRLLSELETRLKQGLILTDICDILCAHFETQFEPYINYCSNQEYQDRTLKKLRTENALFNACIQKLEKDRQCHGLDIRSFLMLPMQRITRYPLLIDAILQWLHQDQHQHSVKNLNKI
;
A
#
# COMPACT_ATOMS: atom_id res chain seq x y z
N MET A 1 9.69 2.36 10.68
CA MET A 1 8.77 3.43 11.14
C MET A 1 9.61 4.39 11.97
N SER A 2 9.88 5.57 11.45
CA SER A 2 10.87 6.53 12.01
C SER A 2 10.28 7.47 13.07
N ALA A 3 9.06 7.20 13.55
CA ALA A 3 8.36 7.99 14.57
C ALA A 3 8.34 7.20 15.90
N PRO A 4 9.34 7.36 16.78
CA PRO A 4 9.42 6.69 18.08
C PRO A 4 8.17 6.92 18.95
N GLU A 5 7.51 8.06 18.78
CA GLU A 5 6.34 8.50 19.53
C GLU A 5 5.09 7.63 19.28
N LEU A 6 5.08 6.84 18.20
CA LEU A 6 3.95 5.98 17.81
C LEU A 6 4.23 4.48 18.02
N MET A 7 5.35 4.13 18.67
CA MET A 7 5.79 2.74 18.82
C MET A 7 5.06 1.95 19.92
N GLY A 8 4.19 2.60 20.71
CA GLY A 8 3.49 1.96 21.82
C GLY A 8 4.38 1.86 23.07
N SER A 9 3.95 1.07 24.06
CA SER A 9 4.60 1.02 25.38
C SER A 9 6.04 0.47 25.38
N LYS A 10 6.55 0.04 24.24
CA LYS A 10 7.94 -0.38 24.05
C LYS A 10 8.91 0.81 23.93
N ASN A 11 8.40 2.04 23.85
CA ASN A 11 9.20 3.26 23.82
C ASN A 11 8.69 4.25 24.89
N THR A 12 9.60 4.76 25.72
CA THR A 12 9.29 5.74 26.78
C THR A 12 8.81 7.08 26.24
N GLN A 13 9.07 7.37 24.97
CA GLN A 13 8.60 8.56 24.26
C GLN A 13 7.23 8.35 23.58
N SER A 14 6.63 7.17 23.69
CA SER A 14 5.37 6.87 23.03
C SER A 14 4.21 7.64 23.65
N VAL A 15 3.42 8.29 22.80
CA VAL A 15 2.23 9.05 23.19
C VAL A 15 0.95 8.23 23.11
N ILE A 16 1.04 6.95 22.69
CA ILE A 16 -0.06 6.00 22.62
C ILE A 16 0.30 4.67 23.28
N THR A 17 -0.72 3.93 23.72
CA THR A 17 -0.60 2.56 24.24
C THR A 17 -0.46 1.53 23.11
N ASN A 18 -0.10 0.29 23.46
CA ASN A 18 -0.07 -0.81 22.49
C ASN A 18 -1.45 -1.14 21.92
N SER A 19 -2.50 -1.00 22.74
CA SER A 19 -3.88 -1.26 22.31
C SER A 19 -4.30 -0.24 21.26
N GLU A 20 -4.11 1.05 21.56
CA GLU A 20 -4.40 2.15 20.62
C GLU A 20 -3.57 2.04 19.34
N ARG A 21 -2.29 1.68 19.44
CA ARG A 21 -1.45 1.42 18.26
C ARG A 21 -2.01 0.31 17.40
N LYS A 22 -2.45 -0.81 18.00
CA LYS A 22 -3.07 -1.93 17.28
C LYS A 22 -4.39 -1.51 16.65
N GLN A 23 -5.21 -0.72 17.34
CA GLN A 23 -6.48 -0.22 16.81
C GLN A 23 -6.29 0.80 15.68
N LEU A 24 -5.27 1.66 15.78
CA LEU A 24 -5.01 2.72 14.80
C LEU A 24 -4.34 2.20 13.53
N PHE A 25 -3.37 1.29 13.65
CA PHE A 25 -2.57 0.81 12.52
C PHE A 25 -2.92 -0.62 12.08
N SER A 26 -3.79 -1.32 12.80
CA SER A 26 -4.19 -2.70 12.50
C SER A 26 -2.97 -3.59 12.18
N ASN A 27 -3.02 -4.31 11.07
CA ASN A 27 -1.98 -5.16 10.51
C ASN A 27 -1.18 -4.47 9.38
N ILE A 28 -0.98 -3.15 9.41
CA ILE A 28 -0.26 -2.40 8.35
C ILE A 28 1.13 -2.97 8.02
N LEU A 29 1.81 -3.57 9.00
CA LEU A 29 3.11 -4.22 8.76
C LEU A 29 2.98 -5.44 7.84
N ALA A 30 1.91 -6.22 7.97
CA ALA A 30 1.64 -7.32 7.05
C ALA A 30 1.30 -6.83 5.64
N ILE A 31 0.62 -5.68 5.52
CA ILE A 31 0.39 -5.00 4.22
C ILE A 31 1.71 -4.59 3.58
N ARG A 32 2.61 -3.99 4.35
CA ARG A 32 3.95 -3.61 3.88
C ARG A 32 4.72 -4.84 3.43
N ASP A 33 4.79 -5.88 4.26
CA ASP A 33 5.55 -7.09 3.92
C ASP A 33 4.99 -7.79 2.66
N CYS A 34 3.66 -7.78 2.49
CA CYS A 34 3.00 -8.22 1.26
C CYS A 34 3.40 -7.37 0.05
N SER A 35 3.41 -6.04 0.22
CA SER A 35 3.80 -5.08 -0.82
C SER A 35 5.26 -5.22 -1.24
N ASP A 36 6.16 -5.42 -0.27
CA ASP A 36 7.60 -5.55 -0.49
C ASP A 36 7.91 -6.84 -1.28
N ARG A 37 7.17 -7.94 -1.00
CA ARG A 37 7.29 -9.17 -1.78
C ARG A 37 6.92 -8.96 -3.25
N LEU A 38 5.76 -8.36 -3.52
CA LEU A 38 5.33 -8.06 -4.90
C LEU A 38 6.35 -7.18 -5.62
N LEU A 39 6.84 -6.13 -4.96
CA LEU A 39 7.84 -5.24 -5.54
C LEU A 39 9.12 -6.01 -5.88
N SER A 40 9.60 -6.85 -4.96
CA SER A 40 10.80 -7.67 -5.18
C SER A 40 10.65 -8.63 -6.36
N GLU A 41 9.48 -9.26 -6.53
CA GLU A 41 9.20 -10.16 -7.65
C GLU A 41 9.17 -9.39 -8.99
N LEU A 42 8.49 -8.24 -9.03
CA LEU A 42 8.45 -7.37 -10.20
C LEU A 42 9.83 -6.83 -10.58
N GLU A 43 10.62 -6.35 -9.60
CA GLU A 43 11.99 -5.89 -9.83
C GLU A 43 12.90 -7.01 -10.32
N THR A 44 12.72 -8.23 -9.82
CA THR A 44 13.49 -9.40 -10.26
C THR A 44 13.20 -9.68 -11.74
N ARG A 45 11.93 -9.66 -12.14
CA ARG A 45 11.54 -9.84 -13.55
C ARG A 45 12.11 -8.72 -14.44
N LEU A 46 12.05 -7.48 -13.97
CA LEU A 46 12.63 -6.34 -14.68
C LEU A 46 14.15 -6.46 -14.85
N LYS A 47 14.87 -7.02 -13.87
CA LYS A 47 16.32 -7.25 -13.95
C LYS A 47 16.71 -8.40 -14.89
N GLN A 48 15.81 -9.36 -15.15
CA GLN A 48 16.07 -10.52 -15.99
C GLN A 48 16.06 -10.21 -17.50
N GLY A 49 15.44 -9.10 -17.93
CA GLY A 49 15.37 -8.72 -19.33
C GLY A 49 15.27 -7.23 -19.54
N LEU A 50 15.95 -6.71 -20.58
CA LEU A 50 15.87 -5.30 -20.98
C LEU A 50 14.46 -4.91 -21.46
N ILE A 51 13.64 -5.89 -21.86
CA ILE A 51 12.26 -5.73 -22.28
C ILE A 51 11.39 -6.59 -21.37
N LEU A 52 10.48 -5.94 -20.66
CA LEU A 52 9.48 -6.62 -19.84
C LEU A 52 8.36 -7.13 -20.76
N THR A 53 8.35 -8.44 -21.01
CA THR A 53 7.35 -9.06 -21.89
C THR A 53 6.03 -9.32 -21.18
N ASP A 54 6.05 -9.87 -19.97
CA ASP A 54 4.84 -10.13 -19.18
C ASP A 54 5.14 -10.26 -17.66
N ILE A 55 4.16 -9.87 -16.85
CA ILE A 55 4.13 -9.98 -15.39
C ILE A 55 2.82 -10.61 -14.87
N CYS A 56 1.93 -11.07 -15.75
CA CYS A 56 0.62 -11.62 -15.34
C CYS A 56 0.77 -12.81 -14.39
N ASP A 57 1.79 -13.64 -14.57
CA ASP A 57 2.08 -14.77 -13.69
C ASP A 57 2.38 -14.32 -12.24
N ILE A 58 3.19 -13.29 -12.08
CA ILE A 58 3.52 -12.69 -10.77
C ILE A 58 2.26 -12.10 -10.14
N LEU A 59 1.47 -11.36 -10.92
CA LEU A 59 0.24 -10.72 -10.44
C LEU A 59 -0.79 -11.77 -10.00
N CYS A 60 -1.05 -12.80 -10.81
CA CYS A 60 -1.98 -13.88 -10.46
C CYS A 60 -1.57 -14.57 -9.16
N ALA A 61 -0.31 -15.01 -9.05
CA ALA A 61 0.21 -15.66 -7.84
C ALA A 61 0.07 -14.75 -6.59
N HIS A 62 0.33 -13.45 -6.75
CA HIS A 62 0.20 -12.49 -5.67
C HIS A 62 -1.26 -12.32 -5.21
N PHE A 63 -2.20 -12.09 -6.13
CA PHE A 63 -3.60 -11.84 -5.79
C PHE A 63 -4.32 -13.09 -5.27
N GLU A 64 -3.94 -14.27 -5.73
CA GLU A 64 -4.51 -15.53 -5.23
C GLU A 64 -4.07 -15.86 -3.80
N THR A 65 -2.83 -15.51 -3.41
CA THR A 65 -2.26 -16.02 -2.16
C THR A 65 -1.99 -14.95 -1.08
N GLN A 66 -1.89 -13.67 -1.46
CA GLN A 66 -1.38 -12.62 -0.56
C GLN A 66 -2.40 -11.51 -0.22
N PHE A 67 -3.68 -11.72 -0.49
CA PHE A 67 -4.70 -10.67 -0.32
C PHE A 67 -5.30 -10.57 1.10
N GLU A 68 -5.18 -11.63 1.90
CA GLU A 68 -5.73 -11.71 3.26
C GLU A 68 -5.32 -10.54 4.20
N PRO A 69 -4.08 -10.02 4.17
CA PRO A 69 -3.71 -8.85 4.95
C PRO A 69 -4.56 -7.61 4.62
N TYR A 70 -4.88 -7.40 3.34
CA TYR A 70 -5.67 -6.26 2.87
C TYR A 70 -7.12 -6.34 3.37
N ILE A 71 -7.72 -7.54 3.34
CA ILE A 71 -9.07 -7.78 3.89
C ILE A 71 -9.09 -7.42 5.38
N ASN A 72 -8.12 -7.91 6.15
CA ASN A 72 -8.01 -7.65 7.57
C ASN A 72 -7.75 -6.17 7.90
N TYR A 73 -7.03 -5.45 7.05
CA TYR A 73 -6.80 -4.03 7.27
C TYR A 73 -8.08 -3.23 7.03
N CYS A 74 -8.74 -3.47 5.89
CA CYS A 74 -9.93 -2.74 5.47
C CYS A 74 -11.15 -3.04 6.34
N SER A 75 -11.31 -4.27 6.84
CA SER A 75 -12.39 -4.60 7.78
C SER A 75 -12.30 -3.83 9.10
N ASN A 76 -11.09 -3.39 9.48
CA ASN A 76 -10.84 -2.62 10.69
C ASN A 76 -10.90 -1.09 10.48
N GLN A 77 -11.21 -0.61 9.28
CA GLN A 77 -11.13 0.82 8.94
C GLN A 77 -12.00 1.70 9.86
N GLU A 78 -13.20 1.25 10.20
CA GLU A 78 -14.09 2.01 11.09
C GLU A 78 -13.50 2.14 12.51
N TYR A 79 -12.87 1.09 13.02
CA TYR A 79 -12.19 1.12 14.32
C TYR A 79 -10.98 2.06 14.30
N GLN A 80 -10.20 2.07 13.20
CA GLN A 80 -9.08 2.99 13.01
C GLN A 80 -9.56 4.45 13.03
N ASP A 81 -10.61 4.77 12.26
CA ASP A 81 -11.20 6.11 12.17
C ASP A 81 -11.73 6.58 13.54
N ARG A 82 -12.45 5.71 14.27
CA ARG A 82 -12.94 6.01 15.63
C ARG A 82 -11.78 6.27 16.60
N THR A 83 -10.75 5.43 16.56
CA THR A 83 -9.56 5.54 17.43
C THR A 83 -8.79 6.82 17.14
N LEU A 84 -8.59 7.16 15.87
CA LEU A 84 -7.92 8.39 15.47
C LEU A 84 -8.66 9.63 15.97
N LYS A 85 -10.00 9.68 15.80
CA LYS A 85 -10.84 10.79 16.29
C LYS A 85 -10.78 10.93 17.80
N LYS A 86 -10.85 9.80 18.52
CA LYS A 86 -10.71 9.76 19.98
C LYS A 86 -9.36 10.31 20.41
N LEU A 87 -8.26 9.79 19.86
CA LEU A 87 -6.91 10.20 20.21
C LEU A 87 -6.64 11.67 19.90
N ARG A 88 -7.12 12.20 18.77
CA ARG A 88 -6.98 13.63 18.46
C ARG A 88 -7.72 14.54 19.43
N THR A 89 -8.85 14.08 19.98
CA THR A 89 -9.68 14.86 20.91
C THR A 89 -9.19 14.75 22.35
N GLU A 90 -8.87 13.54 22.81
CA GLU A 90 -8.62 13.25 24.22
C GLU A 90 -7.14 13.29 24.60
N ASN A 91 -6.22 13.18 23.63
CA ASN A 91 -4.78 13.10 23.88
C ASN A 91 -4.04 14.26 23.19
N ALA A 92 -3.82 15.33 23.95
CA ALA A 92 -3.15 16.53 23.46
C ALA A 92 -1.71 16.27 22.96
N LEU A 93 -0.98 15.34 23.61
CA LEU A 93 0.37 14.95 23.19
C LEU A 93 0.36 14.23 21.83
N PHE A 94 -0.59 13.31 21.64
CA PHE A 94 -0.81 12.67 20.35
C PHE A 94 -1.17 13.69 19.26
N ASN A 95 -2.13 14.57 19.54
CA ASN A 95 -2.54 15.58 18.56
C ASN A 95 -1.38 16.50 18.15
N ALA A 96 -0.57 16.98 19.11
CA ALA A 96 0.61 17.79 18.83
C ALA A 96 1.68 17.01 18.01
N CYS A 97 1.89 15.73 18.34
CA CYS A 97 2.80 14.85 17.60
C CYS A 97 2.34 14.68 16.14
N ILE A 98 1.06 14.35 15.92
CA ILE A 98 0.50 14.20 14.57
C ILE A 98 0.58 15.51 13.79
N GLN A 99 0.21 16.65 14.38
CA GLN A 99 0.32 17.95 13.71
C GLN A 99 1.76 18.30 13.33
N LYS A 100 2.74 17.89 14.13
CA LYS A 100 4.17 18.06 13.80
C LYS A 100 4.55 17.18 12.62
N LEU A 101 4.14 15.91 12.61
CA LEU A 101 4.42 14.96 11.53
C LEU A 101 3.76 15.40 10.21
N GLU A 102 2.51 15.84 10.24
CA GLU A 102 1.77 16.27 9.04
C GLU A 102 2.37 17.53 8.39
N LYS A 103 3.11 18.34 9.15
CA LYS A 103 3.86 19.49 8.62
C LYS A 103 5.19 19.11 7.98
N ASP A 104 5.65 17.87 8.15
CA ASP A 104 6.87 17.40 7.48
C ASP A 104 6.68 17.43 5.96
N ARG A 105 7.71 17.86 5.24
CA ARG A 105 7.67 17.93 3.77
C ARG A 105 7.43 16.56 3.14
N GLN A 106 7.88 15.48 3.79
CA GLN A 106 7.65 14.11 3.34
C GLN A 106 6.18 13.71 3.35
N CYS A 107 5.34 14.40 4.14
CA CYS A 107 3.91 14.15 4.15
C CYS A 107 3.18 14.81 2.97
N HIS A 108 3.84 15.68 2.20
CA HIS A 108 3.25 16.36 1.04
C HIS A 108 1.90 17.05 1.33
N GLY A 109 1.72 17.54 2.57
CA GLY A 109 0.49 18.20 3.03
C GLY A 109 -0.67 17.25 3.32
N LEU A 110 -0.45 15.93 3.29
CA LEU A 110 -1.46 14.93 3.63
C LEU A 110 -1.56 14.75 5.15
N ASP A 111 -2.79 14.52 5.62
CA ASP A 111 -3.07 14.17 7.00
C ASP A 111 -2.87 12.66 7.25
N ILE A 112 -2.74 12.27 8.52
CA ILE A 112 -2.59 10.87 8.93
C ILE A 112 -3.73 9.99 8.42
N ARG A 113 -4.95 10.53 8.32
CA ARG A 113 -6.10 9.80 7.82
C ARG A 113 -5.91 9.42 6.36
N SER A 114 -5.38 10.33 5.55
CA SER A 114 -5.05 10.07 4.14
C SER A 114 -4.04 8.93 4.00
N PHE A 115 -3.03 8.87 4.87
CA PHE A 115 -2.08 7.75 4.90
C PHE A 115 -2.72 6.42 5.32
N LEU A 116 -3.60 6.44 6.33
CA LEU A 116 -4.33 5.24 6.77
C LEU A 116 -5.28 4.70 5.69
N MET A 117 -5.72 5.54 4.75
CA MET A 117 -6.55 5.15 3.61
C MET A 117 -5.77 4.53 2.44
N LEU A 118 -4.44 4.70 2.38
CA LEU A 118 -3.62 4.23 1.25
C LEU A 118 -3.79 2.73 0.95
N PRO A 119 -3.85 1.80 1.93
CA PRO A 119 -4.08 0.39 1.63
C PRO A 119 -5.42 0.14 0.92
N MET A 120 -6.49 0.80 1.34
CA MET A 120 -7.80 0.69 0.70
C MET A 120 -7.79 1.27 -0.71
N GLN A 121 -7.17 2.44 -0.89
CA GLN A 121 -7.01 3.06 -2.21
C GLN A 121 -6.18 2.19 -3.15
N ARG A 122 -5.16 1.49 -2.63
CA ARG A 122 -4.32 0.61 -3.43
C ARG A 122 -5.10 -0.58 -3.98
N ILE A 123 -5.94 -1.20 -3.16
CA ILE A 123 -6.80 -2.31 -3.58
C ILE A 123 -7.70 -1.90 -4.74
N THR A 124 -8.36 -0.75 -4.64
CA THR A 124 -9.32 -0.30 -5.66
C THR A 124 -8.65 0.08 -6.98
N ARG A 125 -7.33 0.37 -6.95
CA ARG A 125 -6.55 0.67 -8.15
C ARG A 125 -6.05 -0.57 -8.87
N TYR A 126 -5.91 -1.72 -8.21
CA TYR A 126 -5.36 -2.92 -8.84
C TYR A 126 -6.16 -3.38 -10.07
N PRO A 127 -7.51 -3.48 -10.04
CA PRO A 127 -8.28 -3.85 -11.23
C PRO A 127 -8.00 -2.91 -12.42
N LEU A 128 -7.97 -1.60 -12.17
CA LEU A 128 -7.72 -0.60 -13.21
C LEU A 128 -6.32 -0.72 -13.84
N LEU A 129 -5.31 -1.01 -13.01
CA LEU A 129 -3.94 -1.18 -13.48
C LEU A 129 -3.75 -2.48 -14.25
N ILE A 130 -4.37 -3.58 -13.78
CA ILE A 130 -4.34 -4.87 -14.44
C ILE A 130 -5.04 -4.77 -15.80
N ASP A 131 -6.21 -4.14 -15.87
CA ASP A 131 -6.93 -3.91 -17.12
C ASP A 131 -6.07 -3.13 -18.13
N ALA A 132 -5.38 -2.09 -17.67
CA ALA A 132 -4.48 -1.30 -18.53
C ALA A 132 -3.29 -2.15 -19.04
N ILE A 133 -2.71 -3.01 -18.20
CA ILE A 133 -1.63 -3.93 -18.60
C ILE A 133 -2.13 -4.92 -19.65
N LEU A 134 -3.29 -5.55 -19.43
CA LEU A 134 -3.88 -6.51 -20.37
C LEU A 134 -4.20 -5.87 -21.72
N GLN A 135 -4.73 -4.65 -21.73
CA GLN A 135 -4.98 -3.90 -22.97
C GLN A 135 -3.67 -3.66 -23.75
N TRP A 136 -2.59 -3.29 -23.07
CA TRP A 136 -1.30 -3.06 -23.71
C TRP A 136 -0.71 -4.36 -24.29
N LEU A 137 -0.76 -5.45 -23.52
CA LEU A 137 -0.30 -6.77 -23.98
C LEU A 137 -1.08 -7.26 -25.21
N HIS A 138 -2.40 -7.09 -25.24
CA HIS A 138 -3.21 -7.46 -26.40
C HIS A 138 -2.91 -6.59 -27.63
N GLN A 139 -2.66 -5.30 -27.46
CA GLN A 139 -2.26 -4.42 -28.56
C GLN A 139 -0.91 -4.84 -29.16
N ASP A 140 0.06 -5.22 -28.33
CA ASP A 140 1.37 -5.69 -28.81
C ASP A 140 1.26 -7.01 -29.58
N GLN A 141 0.44 -7.96 -29.11
CA GLN A 141 0.15 -9.21 -29.83
C GLN A 141 -0.47 -8.95 -31.22
N HIS A 142 -1.37 -7.97 -31.34
CA HIS A 142 -1.91 -7.56 -32.63
C HIS A 142 -0.85 -6.87 -33.50
N GLN A 143 0.01 -6.03 -32.92
CA GLN A 143 1.07 -5.32 -33.64
C GLN A 143 2.18 -6.27 -34.17
N HIS A 144 2.40 -7.41 -33.49
CA HIS A 144 3.24 -8.49 -33.97
C HIS A 144 2.60 -9.32 -35.11
N SER A 145 1.26 -9.43 -35.15
CA SER A 145 0.57 -10.03 -36.30
C SER A 145 0.52 -9.12 -37.53
N VAL A 146 0.44 -7.80 -37.38
CA VAL A 146 0.40 -6.88 -38.55
C VAL A 146 1.77 -6.68 -39.21
N LYS A 147 2.88 -7.11 -38.58
CA LYS A 147 4.22 -7.02 -39.19
C LYS A 147 4.58 -8.17 -40.14
N ASN A 148 3.72 -9.19 -40.31
CA ASN A 148 3.95 -10.32 -41.23
C ASN A 148 3.05 -10.35 -42.48
N LEU A 149 2.33 -9.26 -42.81
CA LEU A 149 1.46 -9.18 -44.00
C LEU A 149 1.82 -8.07 -45.00
N ASN A 150 3.05 -7.52 -44.92
CA ASN A 150 3.58 -6.58 -45.94
C ASN A 150 4.84 -7.10 -46.65
N LYS A 151 4.96 -8.42 -46.80
CA LYS A 151 5.84 -9.06 -47.78
C LYS A 151 5.16 -10.33 -48.32
N ILE A 152 4.27 -10.13 -49.30
CA ILE A 152 4.14 -10.83 -50.59
C ILE A 152 2.96 -10.17 -51.31
#